data_AF-A0A7J6FCK9-F1
#
_entry.id   AF-A0A7J6FCK9-F1
#
_cell.length_a   1.000
_cell.length_b   1.000
_cell.length_c   1.000
_cell.angle_alpha   90.00
_cell.angle_beta   90.00
_cell.angle_gamma   90.00
#
_symmetry.space_group_name_H-M   'P 1'
#
loop_
_entity.id
_entity.type
_entity.pdbx_description
1 polymer ?
#
loop_
_entity_poly.entity_id
_entity_poly.type
_entity_poly.pdbx_seq_one_letter_code
_entity_poly.pdbx_strand_id
1 'polypeptide(L)'
;MMVNFGVFTTEQERNFRLQVVRRIIRESMVPIDESIEKIHVKLNPNNDLDVKAQSWKMEEKINIYTTVYDIFCSAAMEGFWPYAVSQYYEKYEHTVTERISNYVIPSLEDKIGEDFIIEVAKQWTQLDEYKRNLHIIFGHVEKVAVNLSLSKPLFVDICKTKFCNMVWDKFHCEIDFSVTKMKESSSGMFSNESTPLKEELVKFFDDMEKVSNKGLKQTLHIIEEDC
;
A
#
# COMPACT_ATOMS: atom_id res chain seq x y z
N MET A 1 19.01 23.56 15.16
CA MET A 1 19.25 24.45 14.01
C MET A 1 17.95 25.13 13.67
N MET A 2 17.89 26.46 13.75
CA MET A 2 16.73 27.23 13.30
C MET A 2 16.75 27.29 11.77
N VAL A 3 15.74 26.69 11.13
CA VAL A 3 15.54 26.82 9.68
C VAL A 3 14.90 28.18 9.43
N ASN A 4 15.56 28.97 8.58
CA ASN A 4 15.21 30.35 8.26
C ASN A 4 13.90 30.36 7.43
N PHE A 5 12.78 30.79 8.01
CA PHE A 5 11.46 30.84 7.35
C PHE A 5 11.27 32.04 6.39
N GLY A 6 12.35 32.54 5.79
CA GLY A 6 12.33 33.74 4.93
C GLY A 6 12.34 33.44 3.43
N VAL A 7 11.43 32.61 2.91
CA VAL A 7 11.49 32.14 1.50
C VAL A 7 10.63 32.98 0.52
N PHE A 8 9.77 33.89 1.00
CA PHE A 8 8.90 34.68 0.12
C PHE A 8 8.89 36.16 0.51
N THR A 9 9.10 37.04 -0.47
CA THR A 9 9.09 38.50 -0.25
C THR A 9 7.70 39.11 -0.39
N THR A 10 6.78 38.46 -1.13
CA THR A 10 5.38 38.87 -1.29
C THR A 10 4.42 37.69 -1.39
N GLU A 11 3.14 37.90 -1.07
CA GLU A 11 2.07 36.90 -1.25
C GLU A 11 1.88 36.53 -2.74
N GLN A 12 2.02 37.50 -3.63
CA GLN A 12 1.93 37.29 -5.08
C GLN A 12 3.04 36.36 -5.59
N GLU A 13 4.28 36.54 -5.11
CA GLU A 13 5.40 35.66 -5.44
C GLU A 13 5.16 34.23 -4.93
N ARG A 14 4.67 34.09 -3.70
CA ARG A 14 4.30 32.78 -3.14
C ARG A 14 3.23 32.09 -3.99
N ASN A 15 2.19 32.81 -4.40
CA ASN A 15 1.11 32.26 -5.23
C ASN A 15 1.61 31.82 -6.61
N PHE A 16 2.47 32.62 -7.24
CA PHE A 16 3.08 32.24 -8.52
C PHE A 16 3.95 30.99 -8.39
N ARG A 17 4.83 30.92 -7.38
CA ARG A 17 5.66 29.74 -7.14
C ARG A 17 4.83 28.49 -6.82
N LEU A 18 3.73 28.64 -6.08
CA LEU A 18 2.80 27.54 -5.82
C LEU A 18 2.16 27.02 -7.12
N GLN A 19 1.80 27.88 -8.06
CA GLN A 19 1.28 27.44 -9.37
C GLN A 19 2.33 26.65 -10.15
N VAL A 20 3.59 27.07 -10.13
CA VAL A 20 4.70 26.34 -10.74
C VAL A 20 4.87 24.97 -10.10
N VAL A 21 4.89 24.89 -8.76
CA VAL A 21 4.96 23.62 -8.01
C VAL A 21 3.80 22.69 -8.37
N ARG A 22 2.57 23.20 -8.39
CA ARG A 22 1.37 22.43 -8.77
C ARG A 22 1.49 21.84 -10.17
N ARG A 23 2.03 22.63 -11.11
CA ARG A 23 2.25 22.18 -12.48
C ARG A 23 3.30 21.06 -12.53
N ILE A 24 4.45 21.24 -11.88
CA ILE A 24 5.51 20.22 -11.83
C ILE A 24 4.98 18.91 -11.25
N ILE A 25 4.28 18.98 -10.12
CA ILE A 25 3.67 17.80 -9.48
C ILE A 25 2.70 17.13 -10.46
N ARG A 26 1.78 17.89 -11.09
CA ARG A 26 0.82 17.32 -12.04
C ARG A 26 1.52 16.65 -13.24
N GLU A 27 2.52 17.29 -13.82
CA GLU A 27 3.28 16.74 -14.94
C GLU A 27 4.00 15.44 -14.53
N SER A 28 4.49 15.37 -13.29
CA SER A 28 5.13 14.15 -12.78
C SER A 28 4.16 13.00 -12.49
N MET A 29 2.87 13.27 -12.27
CA MET A 29 1.89 12.21 -12.02
C MET A 29 1.66 11.35 -13.27
N VAL A 30 1.83 11.91 -14.46
CA VAL A 30 1.64 11.19 -15.74
C VAL A 30 2.58 9.97 -15.85
N PRO A 31 3.92 10.11 -15.78
CA PRO A 31 4.81 8.95 -15.84
C PRO A 31 4.70 8.03 -14.61
N ILE A 32 4.19 8.53 -13.47
CA ILE A 32 3.86 7.70 -12.30
C ILE A 32 2.67 6.79 -12.62
N ASP A 33 1.60 7.34 -13.21
CA ASP A 33 0.42 6.59 -13.62
C ASP A 33 0.78 5.52 -14.64
N GLU A 34 1.60 5.86 -15.63
CA GLU A 34 2.12 4.89 -16.61
C GLU A 34 2.93 3.78 -15.95
N SER A 35 3.75 4.11 -14.94
CA SER A 35 4.53 3.12 -14.20
C SER A 35 3.64 2.24 -13.32
N ILE A 36 2.60 2.79 -12.71
CA ILE A 36 1.61 2.05 -11.93
C ILE A 36 0.85 1.06 -12.82
N GLU A 37 0.45 1.48 -14.02
CA GLU A 37 -0.21 0.60 -14.98
C GLU A 37 0.71 -0.56 -15.39
N LYS A 38 2.00 -0.30 -15.62
CA LYS A 38 2.99 -1.35 -15.87
C LYS A 38 3.11 -2.34 -14.71
N ILE A 39 3.03 -1.86 -13.47
CA ILE A 39 2.97 -2.74 -12.29
C ILE A 39 1.67 -3.58 -12.30
N HIS A 40 0.53 -2.99 -12.67
CA HIS A 40 -0.72 -3.76 -12.81
C HIS A 40 -0.60 -4.86 -13.86
N VAL A 41 -0.05 -4.55 -15.04
CA VAL A 41 0.22 -5.55 -16.08
C VAL A 41 1.17 -6.64 -15.56
N LYS A 42 2.20 -6.27 -14.80
CA LYS A 42 3.15 -7.22 -14.21
C LYS A 42 2.49 -8.21 -13.25
N LEU A 43 1.60 -7.71 -12.40
CA LEU A 43 1.02 -8.49 -11.30
C LEU A 43 -0.31 -9.14 -11.65
N ASN A 44 -0.87 -8.84 -12.82
CA ASN A 44 -2.12 -9.45 -13.25
C ASN A 44 -1.89 -10.96 -13.51
N PRO A 45 -2.50 -11.87 -12.73
CA PRO A 45 -2.28 -13.30 -12.88
C PRO A 45 -2.66 -13.82 -14.26
N ASN A 46 -3.59 -13.17 -14.97
CA ASN A 46 -4.10 -13.57 -16.28
C ASN A 46 -3.16 -13.22 -17.44
N ASN A 47 -2.13 -12.41 -17.20
CA ASN A 47 -1.16 -12.07 -18.24
C ASN A 47 -0.11 -13.17 -18.42
N ASP A 48 0.31 -13.38 -19.67
CA ASP A 48 1.38 -14.31 -20.02
C ASP A 48 2.70 -13.97 -19.32
N LEU A 49 3.53 -14.98 -19.05
CA LEU A 49 4.82 -14.82 -18.37
C LEU A 49 5.74 -13.84 -19.11
N ASP A 50 5.76 -13.88 -20.44
CA ASP A 50 6.58 -12.98 -21.25
C ASP A 50 6.10 -11.52 -21.16
N VAL A 51 4.78 -11.31 -21.11
CA VAL A 51 4.17 -9.99 -20.90
C VAL A 51 4.53 -9.45 -19.51
N LYS A 52 4.43 -10.29 -18.47
CA LYS A 52 4.83 -9.93 -17.11
C LYS A 52 6.30 -9.57 -17.01
N ALA A 53 7.19 -10.39 -17.59
CA ALA A 53 8.63 -10.17 -17.54
C ALA A 53 9.06 -8.87 -18.23
N GLN A 54 8.34 -8.47 -19.29
CA GLN A 54 8.67 -7.27 -20.07
C GLN A 54 7.92 -6.00 -19.63
N SER A 55 6.88 -6.14 -18.81
CA SER A 55 5.97 -5.05 -18.43
C SER A 55 6.62 -3.86 -17.74
N TRP A 56 7.66 -4.08 -16.91
CA TRP A 56 8.33 -2.99 -16.18
C TRP A 56 9.82 -3.25 -15.99
N LYS A 57 10.60 -2.75 -16.95
CA LYS A 57 12.04 -2.98 -17.09
C LYS A 57 12.84 -2.13 -16.12
N MET A 58 14.10 -2.51 -15.91
CA MET A 58 15.01 -1.81 -14.99
C MET A 58 15.21 -0.34 -15.37
N GLU A 59 15.34 -0.05 -16.66
CA GLU A 59 15.49 1.32 -17.16
C GLU A 59 14.29 2.20 -16.79
N GLU A 60 13.07 1.66 -16.94
CA GLU A 60 11.84 2.38 -16.61
C GLU A 60 11.72 2.63 -15.11
N LYS A 61 12.12 1.65 -14.28
CA LYS A 61 12.20 1.78 -12.82
C LYS A 61 13.17 2.87 -12.38
N ILE A 62 14.36 2.91 -12.99
CA ILE A 62 15.36 3.95 -12.73
C ILE A 62 14.81 5.30 -13.16
N ASN A 63 14.23 5.40 -14.36
CA ASN A 63 13.71 6.65 -14.89
C ASN A 63 12.62 7.25 -14.00
N ILE A 64 11.66 6.44 -13.53
CA ILE A 64 10.60 6.95 -12.66
C ILE A 64 11.12 7.32 -11.26
N TYR A 65 12.02 6.51 -10.69
CA TYR A 65 12.68 6.86 -9.42
C TYR A 65 13.42 8.20 -9.54
N THR A 66 14.23 8.36 -10.59
CA THR A 66 14.99 9.59 -10.85
C THR A 66 14.05 10.78 -11.06
N THR A 67 12.94 10.60 -11.79
CA THR A 67 11.94 11.65 -11.98
C THR A 67 11.39 12.17 -10.66
N VAL A 68 10.99 11.26 -9.76
CA VAL A 68 10.49 11.65 -8.43
C VAL A 68 11.60 12.27 -7.59
N TYR A 69 12.80 11.69 -7.61
CA TYR A 69 13.97 12.21 -6.90
C TYR A 69 14.30 13.65 -7.32
N ASP A 70 14.42 13.92 -8.61
CA ASP A 70 14.80 15.23 -9.15
C ASP A 70 13.80 16.32 -8.79
N ILE A 71 12.50 15.98 -8.71
CA ILE A 71 11.47 16.91 -8.25
C ILE A 71 11.73 17.32 -6.81
N PHE A 72 11.97 16.38 -5.91
CA PHE A 72 12.22 16.68 -4.50
C PHE A 72 13.57 17.34 -4.23
N CYS A 73 14.53 17.19 -5.14
CA CYS A 73 15.80 17.91 -5.13
C CYS A 73 15.75 19.29 -5.83
N SER A 74 14.66 19.62 -6.54
CA SER A 74 14.53 20.87 -7.25
C SER A 74 14.38 22.06 -6.31
N ALA A 75 15.07 23.17 -6.62
CA ALA A 75 14.89 24.45 -5.92
C ALA A 75 13.44 24.97 -6.01
N ALA A 76 12.66 24.53 -7.02
CA ALA A 76 11.25 24.87 -7.13
C ALA A 76 10.43 24.39 -5.91
N MET A 77 10.83 23.29 -5.27
CA MET A 77 10.13 22.70 -4.12
C MET A 77 10.48 23.33 -2.78
N GLU A 78 11.50 24.20 -2.73
CA GLU A 78 11.90 24.86 -1.48
C GLU A 78 10.74 25.71 -0.93
N GLY A 79 10.37 25.47 0.32
CA GLY A 79 9.21 26.09 0.98
C GLY A 79 7.85 25.44 0.66
N PHE A 80 7.80 24.43 -0.21
CA PHE A 80 6.59 23.71 -0.59
C PHE A 80 6.66 22.18 -0.40
N TRP A 81 7.74 21.66 0.20
CA TRP A 81 7.87 20.21 0.44
C TRP A 81 6.68 19.58 1.19
N PRO A 82 6.10 20.18 2.25
CA PRO A 82 4.95 19.55 2.93
C PRO A 82 3.73 19.38 2.02
N TYR A 83 3.52 20.35 1.12
CA TYR A 83 2.47 20.27 0.10
C TYR A 83 2.79 19.16 -0.91
N ALA A 84 4.00 19.16 -1.47
CA ALA A 84 4.44 18.13 -2.41
C ALA A 84 4.31 16.73 -1.81
N VAL A 85 4.91 16.48 -0.64
CA VAL A 85 4.81 15.19 0.08
C VAL A 85 3.35 14.75 0.20
N SER A 86 2.44 15.66 0.58
CA SER A 86 1.03 15.31 0.75
C SER A 86 0.38 14.83 -0.56
N GLN A 87 0.69 15.43 -1.71
CA GLN A 87 0.16 15.01 -3.00
C GLN A 87 0.63 13.61 -3.41
N TYR A 88 1.90 13.27 -3.17
CA TYR A 88 2.41 11.92 -3.47
C TYR A 88 1.87 10.87 -2.50
N TYR A 89 1.66 11.24 -1.23
CA TYR A 89 1.00 10.36 -0.26
C TYR A 89 -0.46 10.06 -0.64
N GLU A 90 -1.22 11.09 -1.03
CA GLU A 90 -2.58 10.93 -1.55
C GLU A 90 -2.60 10.01 -2.77
N LYS A 91 -1.64 10.18 -3.70
CA LYS A 91 -1.51 9.32 -4.86
C LYS A 91 -1.21 7.86 -4.48
N TYR A 92 -0.29 7.63 -3.56
CA TYR A 92 0.03 6.29 -3.07
C TYR A 92 -1.19 5.63 -2.45
N GLU A 93 -1.88 6.33 -1.55
CA GLU A 93 -3.07 5.82 -0.86
C GLU A 93 -4.19 5.48 -1.84
N HIS A 94 -4.45 6.36 -2.82
CA HIS A 94 -5.44 6.13 -3.86
C HIS A 94 -5.10 4.89 -4.69
N THR A 95 -3.84 4.77 -5.13
CA THR A 95 -3.35 3.65 -5.94
C THR A 95 -3.52 2.30 -5.22
N VAL A 96 -3.21 2.25 -3.93
CA VAL A 96 -3.44 1.07 -3.08
C VAL A 96 -4.93 0.75 -2.96
N THR A 97 -5.76 1.77 -2.73
CA THR A 97 -7.21 1.64 -2.60
C THR A 97 -7.85 1.09 -3.88
N GLU A 98 -7.43 1.59 -5.04
CA GLU A 98 -7.88 1.10 -6.35
C GLU A 98 -7.48 -0.36 -6.58
N ARG A 99 -6.23 -0.73 -6.26
CA ARG A 99 -5.78 -2.13 -6.36
C ARG A 99 -6.64 -3.06 -5.50
N ILE A 100 -6.95 -2.67 -4.27
CA ILE A 100 -7.80 -3.46 -3.38
C ILE A 100 -9.21 -3.56 -3.95
N SER A 101 -9.81 -2.43 -4.36
CA SER A 101 -11.18 -2.38 -4.86
C SER A 101 -11.38 -3.16 -6.16
N ASN A 102 -10.42 -3.09 -7.08
CA ASN A 102 -10.57 -3.65 -8.43
C ASN A 102 -10.16 -5.12 -8.53
N TYR A 103 -9.37 -5.62 -7.58
CA TYR A 103 -8.79 -6.97 -7.67
C TYR A 103 -8.92 -7.80 -6.41
N VAL A 104 -8.56 -7.27 -5.25
CA VAL A 104 -8.64 -8.03 -3.99
C VAL A 104 -10.10 -8.32 -3.67
N ILE A 105 -10.92 -7.27 -3.59
CA ILE A 105 -12.31 -7.41 -3.18
C ILE A 105 -13.09 -8.36 -4.12
N PRO A 106 -13.06 -8.20 -5.45
CA PRO A 106 -13.73 -9.14 -6.35
C PRO A 106 -13.18 -10.56 -6.28
N SER A 107 -11.88 -10.73 -5.99
CA SER A 107 -11.31 -12.07 -5.82
C SER A 107 -11.81 -12.79 -4.57
N LEU A 108 -12.31 -12.07 -3.57
CA LEU A 108 -12.84 -12.66 -2.34
C LEU A 108 -14.34 -12.93 -2.41
N GLU A 109 -15.04 -12.33 -3.38
CA GLU A 109 -16.47 -12.56 -3.58
C GLU A 109 -16.76 -14.06 -3.82
N ASP A 110 -17.89 -14.51 -3.28
CA ASP A 110 -18.41 -15.87 -3.35
C ASP A 110 -17.54 -16.97 -2.71
N LYS A 111 -16.44 -16.61 -2.02
CA LYS A 111 -15.61 -17.56 -1.26
C LYS A 111 -16.06 -17.61 0.21
N ILE A 112 -16.01 -18.81 0.79
CA ILE A 112 -16.35 -19.03 2.20
C ILE A 112 -15.39 -20.05 2.84
N GLY A 113 -15.26 -20.02 4.16
CA GLY A 113 -14.48 -21.01 4.91
C GLY A 113 -13.01 -21.01 4.53
N GLU A 114 -12.45 -22.20 4.29
CA GLU A 114 -11.03 -22.38 3.97
C GLU A 114 -10.64 -21.69 2.66
N ASP A 115 -11.48 -21.77 1.62
CA ASP A 115 -11.20 -21.13 0.32
C ASP A 115 -11.11 -19.61 0.42
N PHE A 116 -11.94 -19.00 1.28
CA PHE A 116 -11.90 -17.56 1.54
C PHE A 116 -10.55 -17.16 2.16
N ILE A 117 -10.15 -17.89 3.19
CA ILE A 117 -8.92 -17.63 3.94
C ILE A 117 -7.68 -17.84 3.07
N ILE A 118 -7.66 -18.89 2.26
CA ILE A 118 -6.59 -19.15 1.28
C ILE A 118 -6.45 -17.98 0.30
N GLU A 119 -7.57 -17.48 -0.23
CA GLU A 119 -7.52 -16.37 -1.17
C GLU A 119 -7.09 -15.06 -0.47
N VAL A 120 -7.51 -14.81 0.77
CA VAL A 120 -7.03 -13.65 1.55
C VAL A 120 -5.50 -13.68 1.70
N ALA A 121 -4.92 -14.82 2.09
CA ALA A 121 -3.47 -14.97 2.22
C ALA A 121 -2.75 -14.71 0.88
N LYS A 122 -3.29 -15.27 -0.21
CA LYS A 122 -2.75 -15.06 -1.56
C LYS A 122 -2.81 -13.59 -1.98
N GLN A 123 -3.91 -12.89 -1.71
CA GLN A 123 -4.04 -11.46 -2.01
C GLN A 123 -3.12 -10.61 -1.14
N TRP A 124 -2.90 -11.00 0.12
CA TRP A 124 -1.93 -10.36 1.00
C TRP A 124 -0.51 -10.44 0.44
N THR A 125 -0.08 -11.63 0.00
CA THR A 125 1.23 -11.81 -0.64
C THR A 125 1.36 -10.99 -1.94
N GLN A 126 0.31 -10.94 -2.76
CA GLN A 126 0.31 -10.10 -3.97
C GLN A 126 0.40 -8.61 -3.64
N LEU A 127 -0.25 -8.16 -2.57
CA LEU A 127 -0.14 -6.78 -2.10
C LEU A 127 1.29 -6.47 -1.63
N ASP A 128 1.96 -7.42 -0.97
CA ASP A 128 3.36 -7.28 -0.57
C ASP A 128 4.27 -7.06 -1.79
N GLU A 129 4.05 -7.79 -2.89
CA GLU A 129 4.78 -7.55 -4.15
C GLU A 129 4.41 -6.20 -4.78
N TYR A 130 3.12 -5.83 -4.78
CA TYR A 130 2.67 -4.53 -5.28
C TYR A 130 3.33 -3.37 -4.54
N LYS A 131 3.32 -3.42 -3.20
CA LYS A 131 3.99 -2.46 -2.33
C LYS A 131 5.48 -2.33 -2.63
N ARG A 132 6.20 -3.44 -2.83
CA ARG A 132 7.64 -3.41 -3.18
C ARG A 132 7.88 -2.67 -4.48
N ASN A 133 7.01 -2.86 -5.48
CA ASN A 133 7.10 -2.14 -6.75
C ASN A 133 6.75 -0.65 -6.57
N LEU A 134 5.71 -0.30 -5.81
CA LEU A 134 5.38 1.09 -5.51
C LEU A 134 6.49 1.81 -4.72
N HIS A 135 7.22 1.10 -3.85
CA HIS A 135 8.33 1.69 -3.09
C HIS A 135 9.47 2.18 -4.00
N ILE A 136 9.61 1.64 -5.21
CA ILE A 136 10.57 2.15 -6.20
C ILE A 136 10.19 3.57 -6.63
N ILE A 137 8.90 3.85 -6.77
CA ILE A 137 8.39 5.17 -7.19
C ILE A 137 8.40 6.13 -6.01
N PHE A 138 7.80 5.71 -4.89
CA PHE A 138 7.48 6.63 -3.79
C PHE A 138 8.51 6.61 -2.65
N GLY A 139 9.43 5.65 -2.59
CA GLY A 139 10.33 5.47 -1.44
C GLY A 139 11.18 6.69 -1.11
N HIS A 140 11.52 7.52 -2.10
CA HIS A 140 12.21 8.80 -1.83
C HIS A 140 11.30 9.82 -1.11
N VAL A 141 10.01 9.87 -1.43
CA VAL A 141 9.02 10.75 -0.81
C VAL A 141 8.89 10.47 0.69
N GLU A 142 8.85 9.18 1.07
CA GLU A 142 8.81 8.76 2.47
C GLU A 142 10.05 9.23 3.23
N LYS A 143 11.24 9.07 2.63
CA LYS A 143 12.49 9.57 3.21
C LYS A 143 12.46 11.08 3.41
N VAL A 144 11.95 11.83 2.44
CA VAL A 144 11.77 13.29 2.58
C VAL A 144 10.80 13.63 3.70
N ALA A 145 9.67 12.93 3.80
CA ALA A 145 8.69 13.14 4.86
C ALA A 145 9.30 12.92 6.25
N VAL A 146 10.08 11.85 6.43
CA VAL A 146 10.82 11.54 7.67
C VAL A 146 11.85 12.63 7.97
N ASN A 147 12.65 13.03 6.98
CA ASN A 147 13.67 14.07 7.15
C ASN A 147 13.07 15.42 7.55
N LEU A 148 11.87 15.73 7.06
CA LEU A 148 11.12 16.93 7.40
C LEU A 148 10.30 16.79 8.69
N SER A 149 10.37 15.64 9.38
CA SER A 149 9.58 15.34 10.58
C SER A 149 8.07 15.56 10.37
N LEU A 150 7.58 15.26 9.17
CA LEU A 150 6.15 15.34 8.87
C LEU A 150 5.44 14.17 9.55
N SER A 151 4.30 14.46 10.20
CA SER A 151 3.42 13.43 10.76
C SER A 151 2.67 12.71 9.63
N LYS A 152 3.38 11.79 8.97
CA LYS A 152 2.83 10.91 7.94
C LYS A 152 3.16 9.47 8.31
N PRO A 153 2.22 8.52 8.17
CA PRO A 153 2.50 7.11 8.40
C PRO A 153 3.50 6.58 7.36
N LEU A 154 4.13 5.44 7.63
CA LEU A 154 4.92 4.76 6.62
C LEU A 154 4.01 4.21 5.52
N PHE A 155 4.51 4.13 4.30
CA PHE A 155 3.79 3.55 3.17
C PHE A 155 3.41 2.09 3.42
N VAL A 156 4.27 1.34 4.14
CA VAL A 156 3.94 -0.02 4.57
C VAL A 156 2.70 -0.04 5.48
N ASP A 157 2.57 0.91 6.39
CA ASP A 157 1.44 0.97 7.31
C ASP A 157 0.16 1.41 6.60
N ILE A 158 0.26 2.33 5.63
CA ILE A 158 -0.87 2.71 4.77
C ILE A 158 -1.39 1.48 4.01
N CYS A 159 -0.50 0.70 3.39
CA CYS A 159 -0.89 -0.52 2.66
C CYS A 159 -1.63 -1.51 3.55
N LYS A 160 -1.02 -1.87 4.69
CA LYS A 160 -1.61 -2.83 5.64
C LYS A 160 -2.96 -2.34 6.14
N THR A 161 -3.02 -1.09 6.61
CA THR A 161 -4.24 -0.50 7.14
C THR A 161 -5.36 -0.47 6.11
N LYS A 162 -5.07 -0.08 4.87
CA LYS A 162 -6.08 -0.06 3.80
C LYS A 162 -6.61 -1.43 3.47
N PHE A 163 -5.73 -2.42 3.31
CA PHE A 163 -6.15 -3.78 3.04
C PHE A 163 -7.03 -4.32 4.16
N CYS A 164 -6.54 -4.27 5.41
CA CYS A 164 -7.27 -4.82 6.55
C CYS A 164 -8.62 -4.13 6.72
N ASN A 165 -8.68 -2.79 6.68
CA ASN A 165 -9.95 -2.07 6.83
C ASN A 165 -10.92 -2.41 5.71
N MET A 166 -10.51 -2.34 4.44
CA MET A 166 -11.43 -2.55 3.32
C MET A 166 -11.92 -4.00 3.21
N VAL A 167 -11.04 -4.97 3.47
CA VAL A 167 -11.40 -6.40 3.46
C VAL A 167 -12.31 -6.71 4.65
N TRP A 168 -12.00 -6.20 5.83
CA TRP A 168 -12.85 -6.39 7.02
C TRP A 168 -14.21 -5.73 6.86
N ASP A 169 -14.24 -4.45 6.47
CA ASP A 169 -15.48 -3.68 6.34
C ASP A 169 -16.47 -4.40 5.41
N LYS A 170 -15.97 -5.10 4.39
CA LYS A 170 -16.82 -5.85 3.46
C LYS A 170 -17.09 -7.31 3.88
N PHE A 171 -16.12 -8.01 4.47
CA PHE A 171 -16.17 -9.46 4.65
C PHE A 171 -16.01 -9.92 6.11
N HIS A 172 -16.32 -9.07 7.09
CA HIS A 172 -16.18 -9.42 8.51
C HIS A 172 -16.93 -10.71 8.88
N CYS A 173 -18.15 -10.94 8.35
CA CYS A 173 -18.91 -12.16 8.60
C CYS A 173 -18.20 -13.42 8.06
N GLU A 174 -17.67 -13.34 6.84
CA GLU A 174 -16.94 -14.44 6.20
C GLU A 174 -15.63 -14.72 6.93
N ILE A 175 -14.94 -13.68 7.41
CA ILE A 175 -13.73 -13.82 8.22
C ILE A 175 -14.08 -14.51 9.55
N ASP A 176 -15.07 -14.03 10.29
CA ASP A 176 -15.52 -14.60 11.57
C ASP A 176 -15.93 -16.08 11.42
N PHE A 177 -16.72 -16.37 10.38
CA PHE A 177 -17.16 -17.73 10.07
C PHE A 177 -15.97 -18.65 9.75
N SER A 178 -15.06 -18.18 8.89
CA SER A 178 -13.94 -18.99 8.43
C SER A 178 -12.94 -19.27 9.55
N VAL A 179 -12.68 -18.27 10.41
CA VAL A 179 -11.86 -18.43 11.61
C VAL A 179 -12.48 -19.44 12.57
N THR A 180 -13.79 -19.35 12.83
CA THR A 180 -14.50 -20.31 13.70
C THR A 180 -14.41 -21.73 13.15
N LYS A 181 -14.68 -21.91 11.85
CA LYS A 181 -14.60 -23.22 11.19
C LYS A 181 -13.17 -23.80 11.24
N MET A 182 -12.15 -22.95 11.09
CA MET A 182 -10.76 -23.38 11.24
C MET A 182 -10.45 -23.84 12.66
N LYS A 183 -10.96 -23.18 13.71
CA LYS A 183 -10.81 -23.64 15.10
C LYS A 183 -11.44 -25.02 15.32
N GLU A 184 -12.68 -25.21 14.85
CA GLU A 184 -13.38 -26.48 14.96
C GLU A 184 -12.64 -27.62 14.23
N SER A 185 -12.02 -27.31 13.08
CA SER A 185 -11.22 -28.27 12.29
C SER A 185 -9.82 -28.52 12.89
N SER A 186 -9.26 -27.54 13.61
CA SER A 186 -7.97 -27.64 14.32
C SER A 186 -8.04 -28.55 15.54
N SER A 187 -9.25 -28.79 16.07
CA SER A 187 -9.49 -29.84 17.05
C SER A 187 -9.38 -31.27 16.46
N GLY A 188 -9.09 -31.44 15.15
CA GLY A 188 -9.04 -32.77 14.53
C GLY A 188 -8.09 -33.00 13.33
N MET A 189 -7.56 -31.99 12.60
CA MET A 189 -6.84 -32.29 11.34
C MET A 189 -5.65 -31.41 10.94
N PHE A 190 -5.11 -30.51 11.77
CA PHE A 190 -3.85 -29.82 11.42
C PHE A 190 -2.61 -30.57 11.96
N SER A 191 -2.42 -31.81 11.51
CA SER A 191 -1.20 -32.57 11.80
C SER A 191 -0.06 -32.23 10.82
N ASN A 192 0.97 -31.56 11.36
CA ASN A 192 2.41 -31.72 11.07
C ASN A 192 3.06 -31.24 9.76
N GLU A 193 2.42 -30.50 8.87
CA GLU A 193 3.17 -29.75 7.83
C GLU A 193 2.89 -28.24 7.92
N SER A 194 3.92 -27.45 8.23
CA SER A 194 3.86 -25.98 8.10
C SER A 194 3.89 -25.64 6.61
N THR A 195 2.72 -25.65 5.99
CA THR A 195 2.60 -25.16 4.62
C THR A 195 2.92 -23.65 4.61
N PRO A 196 3.63 -23.12 3.60
CA PRO A 196 3.93 -21.67 3.48
C PRO A 196 2.70 -20.77 3.60
N LEU A 197 1.53 -21.33 3.29
CA LEU A 197 0.24 -20.66 3.36
C LEU A 197 -0.23 -20.43 4.81
N LYS A 198 0.11 -21.34 5.73
CA LYS A 198 -0.18 -21.20 7.16
C LYS A 198 0.64 -20.06 7.79
N GLU A 199 1.89 -19.90 7.37
CA GLU A 199 2.76 -18.81 7.86
C GLU A 199 2.27 -17.44 7.38
N GLU A 200 1.88 -17.30 6.10
CA GLU A 200 1.30 -16.05 5.59
C GLU A 200 -0.05 -15.73 6.22
N LEU A 201 -0.84 -16.75 6.60
CA LEU A 201 -2.08 -16.56 7.35
C LEU A 201 -1.84 -16.04 8.76
N VAL A 202 -0.92 -16.64 9.51
CA VAL A 202 -0.54 -16.14 10.83
C VAL A 202 -0.04 -14.70 10.73
N LYS A 203 0.84 -14.42 9.78
CA LYS A 203 1.33 -13.05 9.53
C LYS A 203 0.21 -12.07 9.18
N PHE A 204 -0.78 -12.50 8.39
CA PHE A 204 -1.96 -11.69 8.09
C PHE A 204 -2.78 -11.40 9.35
N PHE A 205 -3.06 -12.41 10.19
CA PHE A 205 -3.78 -12.23 11.45
C PHE A 205 -3.01 -11.34 12.43
N ASP A 206 -1.70 -11.54 12.60
CA ASP A 206 -0.83 -10.71 13.43
C ASP A 206 -0.81 -9.25 12.97
N ASP A 207 -0.73 -9.03 11.66
CA ASP A 207 -0.76 -7.69 11.08
C ASP A 207 -2.14 -7.06 11.22
N MET A 208 -3.21 -7.83 11.05
CA MET A 208 -4.59 -7.41 11.28
C MET A 208 -4.83 -6.98 12.73
N GLU A 209 -4.32 -7.72 13.71
CA GLU A 209 -4.45 -7.41 15.14
C GLU A 209 -3.80 -6.07 15.49
N LYS A 210 -2.68 -5.75 14.82
CA LYS A 210 -1.97 -4.47 14.97
C LYS A 210 -2.70 -3.31 14.30
N VAL A 211 -3.59 -3.56 13.33
CA VAL A 211 -4.43 -2.51 12.75
C VAL A 211 -5.49 -2.09 13.78
N SER A 212 -5.71 -0.78 13.91
CA SER A 212 -6.57 -0.18 14.95
C SER A 212 -8.08 -0.38 14.73
N ASN A 213 -8.52 -1.51 14.16
CA ASN A 213 -9.93 -1.83 14.02
C ASN A 213 -10.44 -2.54 15.29
N LYS A 214 -11.30 -1.84 16.05
CA LYS A 214 -11.80 -2.31 17.35
C LYS A 214 -12.68 -3.56 17.24
N GLY A 215 -13.47 -3.70 16.18
CA GLY A 215 -14.29 -4.91 15.94
C GLY A 215 -13.42 -6.11 15.58
N LEU A 216 -12.37 -5.87 14.81
CA LEU A 216 -11.40 -6.87 14.39
C LEU A 216 -10.58 -7.41 15.56
N LYS A 217 -10.12 -6.52 16.45
CA LYS A 217 -9.45 -6.91 17.70
C LYS A 217 -10.33 -7.79 18.58
N GLN A 218 -11.65 -7.58 18.60
CA GLN A 218 -12.56 -8.42 19.38
C GLN A 218 -12.66 -9.84 18.81
N THR A 219 -12.73 -10.00 17.48
CA THR A 219 -12.69 -11.32 16.83
C THR A 219 -11.36 -12.04 17.07
N LEU A 220 -10.23 -11.33 17.01
CA LEU A 220 -8.90 -11.93 17.20
C LEU A 220 -8.58 -12.23 18.67
N HIS A 221 -9.05 -11.43 19.63
CA HIS A 221 -8.84 -11.70 21.05
C HIS A 221 -9.59 -12.96 21.53
N ILE A 222 -10.66 -13.35 20.84
CA ILE A 222 -11.30 -14.67 21.01
C ILE A 222 -10.37 -15.81 20.55
N ILE A 223 -9.38 -15.56 19.69
CA ILE A 223 -8.40 -16.56 19.22
C ILE A 223 -7.30 -16.81 20.26
N GLU A 224 -6.84 -15.79 20.97
CA GLU A 224 -5.70 -15.90 21.91
C GLU A 224 -6.06 -16.53 23.27
N GLU A 225 -7.31 -16.50 23.71
CA GLU A 225 -7.69 -17.04 25.03
C GLU A 225 -7.79 -18.59 25.08
N ASP A 226 -7.66 -19.29 23.95
CA ASP A 226 -7.78 -20.77 23.84
C ASP A 226 -6.52 -21.48 23.30
N CYS A 227 -5.35 -20.81 23.25
CA CYS A 227 -4.05 -21.43 22.93
C CYS A 227 -3.18 -21.66 24.18
#